data_AF-A0A420MAH8-F1
#
_entry.id   AF-A0A420MAH8-F1
#
_cell.length_a   1.000
_cell.length_b   1.000
_cell.length_c   1.000
_cell.angle_alpha   90.00
_cell.angle_beta   90.00
_cell.angle_gamma   90.00
#
_symmetry.space_group_name_H-M   'P 1'
#
loop_
_entity.id
_entity.type
_entity.pdbx_description
1 polymer ?
#
loop_
_entity_poly.entity_id
_entity_poly.type
_entity_poly.pdbx_seq_one_letter_code
_entity_poly.pdbx_strand_id
1 'polypeptide(L)'
;MTMTRNRYSQTRKNDKKPLKVFQANVGKIPPAHDCALALADSERYDIVLLQEPWTAHTKARCLTKTHPAYDTFTPVDMWNSNDTRPRVMTYVRRDPRLLADQIRPFETRD
;
A
#
# COMPACT_ATOMS: atom_id res chain seq x y z
N MET A 1 50.13 -26.07 15.28
CA MET A 1 49.74 -25.29 14.08
C MET A 1 48.73 -26.14 13.33
N THR A 2 47.44 -25.93 13.58
CA THR A 2 46.38 -26.82 13.07
C THR A 2 45.31 -25.96 12.42
N MET A 3 45.12 -26.18 11.12
CA MET A 3 44.33 -25.33 10.22
C MET A 3 42.90 -25.13 10.70
N THR A 4 42.51 -23.87 10.85
CA THR A 4 41.10 -23.42 10.86
C THR A 4 40.48 -23.77 9.50
N ARG A 5 39.71 -24.86 9.46
CA ARG A 5 38.87 -25.18 8.30
C ARG A 5 37.80 -24.10 8.18
N ASN A 6 38.05 -23.16 7.28
CA ASN A 6 37.09 -22.22 6.71
C ASN A 6 35.99 -23.03 6.00
N ARG A 7 34.98 -23.43 6.77
CA ARG A 7 33.88 -24.27 6.30
C ARG A 7 32.66 -23.39 6.15
N TYR A 8 32.33 -23.12 4.88
CA TYR A 8 31.00 -22.76 4.41
C TYR A 8 30.49 -21.41 4.96
N SER A 9 30.72 -20.28 4.30
CA SER A 9 29.94 -19.87 3.11
C SER A 9 28.83 -20.84 2.66
N GLN A 10 28.02 -21.35 3.58
CA GLN A 10 26.75 -21.98 3.29
C GLN A 10 25.75 -20.84 3.26
N THR A 11 25.49 -20.35 2.05
CA THR A 11 24.15 -19.95 1.61
C THR A 11 23.27 -19.45 2.74
N ARG A 12 23.30 -18.13 3.01
CA ARG A 12 22.08 -17.48 3.47
C ARG A 12 21.05 -17.75 2.38
N LYS A 13 20.29 -18.83 2.52
CA LYS A 13 19.05 -19.00 1.78
C LYS A 13 18.33 -17.68 1.94
N ASN A 14 18.00 -17.04 0.83
CA ASN A 14 17.17 -15.85 0.85
C ASN A 14 15.80 -16.29 1.38
N ASP A 15 15.65 -16.39 2.70
CA ASP A 15 14.37 -16.60 3.39
C ASP A 15 13.45 -15.36 3.28
N LYS A 16 13.83 -14.40 2.44
CA LYS A 16 13.03 -13.24 2.10
C LYS A 16 11.92 -13.70 1.15
N LYS A 17 10.73 -13.92 1.71
CA LYS A 17 9.49 -14.03 0.94
C LYS A 17 9.42 -12.85 -0.05
N PRO A 18 9.02 -13.07 -1.32
CA PRO A 18 8.82 -11.97 -2.25
C PRO A 18 7.72 -11.04 -1.75
N LEU A 19 7.93 -9.74 -1.92
CA LEU A 19 6.91 -8.72 -1.68
C LEU A 19 5.79 -8.87 -2.70
N LYS A 20 4.55 -9.05 -2.24
CA LYS A 20 3.38 -9.18 -3.10
C LYS A 20 2.72 -7.83 -3.32
N VAL A 21 2.66 -7.39 -4.58
CA VAL A 21 2.01 -6.14 -4.99
C VAL A 21 0.73 -6.44 -5.75
N PHE A 22 -0.37 -5.78 -5.38
CA PHE A 22 -1.62 -5.78 -6.13
C PHE A 22 -1.86 -4.39 -6.71
N GLN A 23 -2.13 -4.29 -8.01
CA GLN A 23 -2.45 -3.03 -8.66
C GLN A 23 -3.76 -3.16 -9.44
N ALA A 24 -4.62 -2.16 -9.30
CA ALA A 24 -5.88 -2.08 -10.04
C ALA A 24 -6.30 -0.62 -10.27
N ASN A 25 -7.05 -0.38 -11.33
CA ASN A 25 -7.85 0.85 -11.48
C ASN A 25 -9.29 0.50 -11.10
N VAL A 26 -9.87 1.24 -10.15
CA VAL A 26 -11.22 0.96 -9.62
C VAL A 26 -12.28 1.93 -10.16
N GLY A 27 -11.93 2.80 -11.11
CA GLY A 27 -12.85 3.65 -11.86
C GLY A 27 -13.69 4.60 -11.00
N LYS A 28 -13.19 4.95 -9.79
CA LYS A 28 -13.92 5.69 -8.75
C LYS A 28 -15.19 4.98 -8.27
N ILE A 29 -15.34 3.68 -8.53
CA ILE A 29 -16.52 2.88 -8.16
C ILE A 29 -16.33 2.36 -6.73
N PRO A 30 -17.20 2.73 -5.76
CA PRO A 30 -17.03 2.33 -4.37
C PRO A 30 -17.03 0.81 -4.15
N PRO A 31 -17.96 0.02 -4.74
CA PRO A 31 -17.90 -1.45 -4.65
C PRO A 31 -16.62 -2.07 -5.22
N ALA A 32 -16.10 -1.55 -6.34
CA ALA A 32 -14.86 -2.06 -6.93
C ALA A 32 -13.66 -1.80 -6.00
N HIS A 33 -13.65 -0.64 -5.35
CA HIS A 33 -12.65 -0.30 -4.34
C HIS A 33 -12.73 -1.25 -3.13
N ASP A 34 -13.93 -1.49 -2.58
CA ASP A 34 -14.13 -2.43 -1.47
C ASP A 34 -13.69 -3.86 -1.85
N CYS A 35 -14.09 -4.34 -3.05
CA CYS A 35 -13.70 -5.65 -3.56
C CYS A 35 -12.19 -5.78 -3.74
N ALA A 36 -11.51 -4.75 -4.23
CA ALA A 36 -10.06 -4.76 -4.38
C ALA A 36 -9.36 -4.93 -3.03
N LEU A 37 -9.79 -4.21 -1.98
CA LEU A 37 -9.20 -4.35 -0.64
C LEU A 37 -9.50 -5.72 -0.01
N ALA A 38 -10.70 -6.25 -0.20
CA ALA A 38 -11.06 -7.58 0.30
C ALA A 38 -10.24 -8.69 -0.37
N LEU A 39 -10.10 -8.64 -1.71
CA LEU A 39 -9.25 -9.56 -2.47
C LEU A 39 -7.78 -9.42 -2.09
N ALA A 40 -7.32 -8.18 -1.88
CA ALA A 40 -5.97 -7.95 -1.40
C ALA A 40 -5.72 -8.67 -0.08
N ASP A 41 -6.67 -8.58 0.87
CA ASP A 41 -6.53 -9.25 2.15
C ASP A 41 -6.57 -10.78 2.05
N SER A 42 -7.53 -11.33 1.29
CA SER A 42 -7.67 -12.78 1.12
C SER A 42 -6.39 -13.40 0.56
N GLU A 43 -5.79 -12.73 -0.42
CA GLU A 43 -4.57 -13.20 -1.10
C GLU A 43 -3.29 -12.77 -0.40
N ARG A 44 -3.38 -12.10 0.74
CA ARG A 44 -2.22 -11.67 1.53
C ARG A 44 -1.22 -10.83 0.73
N TYR A 45 -1.72 -9.85 -0.04
CA TYR A 45 -0.87 -8.84 -0.67
C TYR A 45 -0.27 -7.90 0.39
N ASP A 46 0.98 -7.50 0.17
CA ASP A 46 1.75 -6.66 1.08
C ASP A 46 1.53 -5.17 0.77
N ILE A 47 1.41 -4.82 -0.53
CA ILE A 47 1.12 -3.47 -1.02
C ILE A 47 -0.04 -3.52 -2.02
N VAL A 48 -0.97 -2.58 -1.92
CA VAL A 48 -2.06 -2.36 -2.89
C VAL A 48 -1.95 -0.96 -3.47
N LEU A 49 -1.96 -0.85 -4.79
CA LEU A 49 -1.90 0.39 -5.56
C LEU A 49 -3.20 0.56 -6.33
N LEU A 50 -4.07 1.45 -5.87
CA LEU A 50 -5.36 1.70 -6.52
C LEU A 50 -5.33 3.03 -7.27
N GLN A 51 -5.55 2.97 -8.59
CA GLN A 51 -5.81 4.13 -9.43
C GLN A 51 -7.30 4.45 -9.46
N GLU A 52 -7.60 5.74 -9.60
CA GLU A 52 -8.96 6.27 -9.56
C GLU A 52 -9.73 5.79 -8.33
N PRO A 53 -9.19 5.98 -7.11
CA PRO A 53 -9.87 5.53 -5.90
C PRO A 53 -11.22 6.23 -5.76
N TRP A 54 -12.22 5.49 -5.28
CA TRP A 54 -13.41 6.15 -4.77
C TRP A 54 -13.02 7.02 -3.56
N THR A 55 -13.38 8.30 -3.62
CA THR A 55 -13.19 9.27 -2.54
C THR A 55 -14.41 10.17 -2.42
N ALA A 56 -14.67 10.64 -1.21
CA ALA A 56 -15.70 11.63 -0.90
C ALA A 56 -15.13 12.67 0.08
N HIS A 57 -15.85 13.76 0.30
CA HIS A 57 -15.49 14.75 1.30
C HIS A 57 -16.74 15.31 1.96
N THR A 58 -16.58 15.75 3.20
CA THR A 58 -17.55 16.57 3.94
C THR A 58 -16.85 17.87 4.36
N LYS A 59 -17.56 18.81 4.98
CA LYS A 59 -16.94 20.05 5.49
C LYS A 59 -15.80 19.80 6.48
N ALA A 60 -15.79 18.66 7.17
CA ALA A 60 -14.83 18.37 8.24
C ALA A 60 -13.85 17.23 7.92
N ARG A 61 -14.10 16.43 6.87
CA ARG A 61 -13.36 15.17 6.65
C ARG A 61 -13.20 14.80 5.19
N CYS A 62 -12.04 14.22 4.88
CA CYS A 62 -11.71 13.52 3.66
C CYS A 62 -12.02 12.02 3.83
N LEU A 63 -12.73 11.41 2.89
CA LEU A 63 -13.21 10.03 2.99
C LEU A 63 -12.71 9.19 1.81
N THR A 64 -12.27 7.97 2.10
CA THR A 64 -11.90 6.93 1.13
C THR A 64 -12.33 5.57 1.67
N LYS A 65 -12.19 4.50 0.88
CA LYS A 65 -12.34 3.13 1.39
C LYS A 65 -11.09 2.71 2.16
N THR A 66 -11.29 1.98 3.24
CA THR A 66 -10.24 1.47 4.11
C THR A 66 -10.51 0.01 4.44
N HIS A 67 -9.50 -0.70 4.91
CA HIS A 67 -9.61 -2.09 5.35
C HIS A 67 -8.79 -2.32 6.61
N PRO A 68 -9.29 -3.03 7.64
CA PRO A 68 -8.60 -3.17 8.94
C PRO A 68 -7.17 -3.74 8.86
N ALA A 69 -6.88 -4.53 7.83
CA ALA A 69 -5.58 -5.15 7.61
C ALA A 69 -4.52 -4.21 6.98
N TYR A 70 -4.88 -2.98 6.61
CA TYR A 70 -4.00 -2.08 5.88
C TYR A 70 -3.96 -0.68 6.48
N ASP A 71 -2.78 -0.06 6.43
CA ASP A 71 -2.61 1.38 6.55
C ASP A 71 -2.83 2.05 5.19
N THR A 72 -3.37 3.27 5.21
CA THR A 72 -3.80 4.00 4.01
C THR A 72 -2.94 5.24 3.81
N PHE A 73 -2.43 5.41 2.60
CA PHE A 73 -1.56 6.50 2.20
C PHE A 73 -2.11 7.22 0.97
N THR A 74 -2.01 8.54 0.98
CA THR A 74 -2.56 9.44 -0.04
C THR A 74 -1.52 10.47 -0.48
N PRO A 75 -1.45 10.83 -1.77
CA PRO A 75 -0.50 11.84 -2.24
C PRO A 75 -0.80 13.25 -1.70
N VAL A 76 -2.04 13.52 -1.27
CA VAL A 76 -2.48 14.83 -0.75
C VAL A 76 -3.05 14.73 0.66
N ASP A 77 -2.86 15.77 1.47
CA ASP A 77 -3.37 15.84 2.86
C ASP A 77 -4.89 15.96 2.94
N MET A 78 -5.47 16.78 2.06
CA MET A 78 -6.89 17.09 2.08
C MET A 78 -7.45 17.22 0.65
N TRP A 79 -8.74 16.91 0.52
CA TRP A 79 -9.52 17.16 -0.69
C TRP A 79 -10.94 17.62 -0.34
N ASN A 80 -11.39 18.66 -1.00
CA ASN A 80 -12.70 19.28 -0.80
C ASN A 80 -13.46 19.54 -2.12
N SER A 81 -12.91 19.10 -3.25
CA SER A 81 -13.50 19.22 -4.58
C SER A 81 -13.09 18.04 -5.45
N ASN A 82 -13.62 17.95 -6.67
CA ASN A 82 -13.16 16.96 -7.65
C ASN A 82 -11.72 17.25 -8.14
N ASP A 83 -11.29 18.51 -8.06
CA ASP A 83 -9.99 18.97 -8.53
C ASP A 83 -8.86 18.78 -7.51
N THR A 84 -9.21 18.50 -6.26
CA THR A 84 -8.22 18.23 -5.19
C THR A 84 -8.15 16.76 -4.81
N ARG A 85 -9.08 15.92 -5.29
CA ARG A 85 -9.12 14.48 -4.93
C ARG A 85 -7.87 13.75 -5.42
N PRO A 86 -7.33 12.82 -4.63
CA PRO A 86 -6.18 12.02 -5.04
C PRO A 86 -6.52 11.15 -6.26
N ARG A 87 -5.55 10.98 -7.17
CA ARG A 87 -5.68 10.06 -8.31
C ARG A 87 -5.32 8.62 -7.98
N VAL A 88 -4.63 8.42 -6.87
CA VAL A 88 -4.16 7.13 -6.39
C VAL A 88 -4.35 7.01 -4.88
N MET A 89 -4.54 5.79 -4.40
CA MET A 89 -4.43 5.43 -2.99
C MET A 89 -3.51 4.23 -2.86
N THR A 90 -2.61 4.28 -1.88
CA THR A 90 -1.70 3.19 -1.56
C THR A 90 -2.08 2.60 -0.23
N TYR A 91 -2.15 1.27 -0.16
CA TYR A 91 -2.43 0.53 1.06
C TYR A 91 -1.26 -0.38 1.37
N VAL A 92 -0.73 -0.32 2.59
CA VAL A 92 0.34 -1.23 3.04
C VAL A 92 -0.20 -2.12 4.15
N ARG A 93 0.03 -3.42 4.02
CA ARG A 93 -0.44 -4.41 4.98
C ARG A 93 0.19 -4.12 6.34
N ARG A 94 -0.65 -4.13 7.38
CA ARG A 94 -0.21 -4.15 8.78
C ARG A 94 0.42 -5.50 9.08
N ASP A 95 1.73 -5.56 8.98
CA ASP A 95 2.55 -6.74 9.30
C ASP A 95 3.79 -6.25 10.06
N PRO A 96 4.15 -6.84 11.22
CA PRO A 96 5.33 -6.44 11.98
C PRO A 96 6.65 -6.49 11.19
N ARG A 97 6.67 -7.18 10.04
CA ARG A 97 7.82 -7.30 9.16
C ARG A 97 7.86 -6.21 8.08
N LEU A 98 6.80 -5.41 7.94
CA LEU A 98 6.68 -4.32 6.98
C LEU A 98 6.64 -2.98 7.72
N LEU A 99 7.64 -2.15 7.45
CA LEU A 99 7.66 -0.76 7.88
C LEU A 99 7.37 0.13 6.67
N ALA A 100 6.37 0.99 6.78
CA ALA A 100 6.01 1.95 5.76
C ALA A 100 6.23 3.36 6.28
N ASP A 101 6.90 4.17 5.45
CA ASP A 101 7.04 5.61 5.63
C ASP A 101 6.69 6.28 4.31
N GLN A 102 6.00 7.41 4.36
CA GLN A 102 5.54 8.13 3.18
C GLN A 102 6.25 9.47 3.08
N ILE A 103 7.00 9.64 2.00
CA ILE A 103 7.48 10.94 1.56
C ILE A 103 6.52 11.53 0.51
N ARG A 104 6.29 12.84 0.59
CA ARG A 104 5.54 13.61 -0.41
C ARG A 104 6.40 14.77 -0.89
N PRO A 105 7.33 14.51 -1.83
CA PRO A 105 8.26 15.53 -2.29
C PRO A 105 7.56 16.68 -3.03
N PHE A 106 6.33 16.44 -3.50
CA PHE A 106 5.50 17.41 -4.19
C PHE A 106 4.07 17.31 -3.64
N GLU A 107 3.43 18.46 -3.41
CA GLU A 107 2.02 18.54 -3.05
C GLU A 107 1.14 18.50 -4.31
N THR A 108 1.23 17.39 -5.05
CA THR A 108 0.42 17.12 -6.24
C THR A 108 -0.44 15.89 -6.02
N ARG A 109 -1.66 15.93 -6.55
CA ARG A 109 -2.56 14.77 -6.60
C ARG A 109 -2.24 13.81 -7.75
N ASP A 110 -1.51 14.31 -8.74
CA ASP A 110 -1.19 13.71 -10.04
C ASP A 110 0.30 13.32 -10.06
#